data_AF-A0A443RZP7-F1
#
_entry.id   AF-A0A443RZP7-F1
#
_cell.length_a   1.000
_cell.length_b   1.000
_cell.length_c   1.000
_cell.angle_alpha   90.00
_cell.angle_beta   90.00
_cell.angle_gamma   90.00
#
_symmetry.space_group_name_H-M   'P 1'
#
loop_
_entity.id
_entity.type
_entity.pdbx_description
1 polymer ?
#
loop_
_entity_poly.entity_id
_entity_poly.type
_entity_poly.pdbx_seq_one_letter_code
_entity_poly.pdbx_strand_id
1 'polypeptide(L)'
;MVINSQTNYFSDKSCRTFKLLRQTLFAIALTSIFVIFIFGNVRFPRNVKIISRETLEKNQNPVNQLINGGHYFPNKIKSDDIVAIIVPVRGREMHLRIFLRYMHPFLMKQQIEYGIYIIEQSDDGKEFNRAKLFNVGYVEAQKEYNYSCFIFHDVDLIPESKNKPPYKCGPQPIHLAAAVKTLNYKLFYETQFGGVVALTKQQVQKVNGFSNAYW
;
A
#
# COMPACT_ATOMS: atom_id res chain seq x y z
N MET A 1 47.33 37.62 -0.95
CA MET A 1 47.11 38.39 0.30
C MET A 1 46.20 37.54 1.17
N VAL A 2 46.79 36.89 2.18
CA VAL A 2 46.13 36.01 3.14
C VAL A 2 45.70 36.88 4.32
N ILE A 3 44.44 36.78 4.76
CA ILE A 3 44.10 37.05 6.16
C ILE A 3 43.16 35.94 6.62
N ASN A 4 43.63 35.26 7.66
CA ASN A 4 43.01 34.20 8.42
C ASN A 4 42.60 34.83 9.77
N SER A 5 41.44 34.49 10.30
CA SER A 5 41.18 34.64 11.74
C SER A 5 40.12 33.64 12.18
N GLN A 6 40.55 32.70 13.03
CA GLN A 6 39.72 31.77 13.78
C GLN A 6 39.30 32.39 15.13
N THR A 7 38.17 31.95 15.68
CA THR A 7 37.90 31.65 17.11
C THR A 7 36.47 31.09 17.18
N ASN A 8 36.25 29.78 17.35
CA ASN A 8 36.20 28.94 18.56
C ASN A 8 34.94 29.07 19.47
N TYR A 9 34.20 27.94 19.51
CA TYR A 9 33.50 27.29 20.64
C TYR A 9 32.50 28.08 21.51
N PHE A 10 31.24 27.60 21.59
CA PHE A 10 30.70 27.06 22.85
C PHE A 10 29.44 26.21 22.64
N SER A 11 29.35 25.19 23.50
CA SER A 11 28.35 24.15 23.65
C SER A 11 27.16 24.60 24.50
N ASP A 12 25.98 24.01 24.28
CA ASP A 12 25.21 23.22 25.27
C ASP A 12 23.68 23.43 25.25
N LYS A 13 23.03 22.34 25.63
CA LYS A 13 21.61 21.96 25.75
C LYS A 13 20.68 23.03 26.35
N SER A 14 19.41 22.94 25.99
CA SER A 14 18.37 22.33 26.85
C SER A 14 16.99 22.96 26.68
N CYS A 15 16.01 22.06 26.60
CA CYS A 15 14.59 22.23 26.82
C CYS A 15 14.25 23.17 28.00
N ARG A 16 13.39 24.17 27.77
CA ARG A 16 12.54 24.79 28.82
C ARG A 16 11.17 25.21 28.27
N THR A 17 10.17 24.40 28.62
CA THR A 17 8.86 24.77 29.19
C THR A 17 8.28 26.15 28.84
N PHE A 18 7.25 26.16 28.00
CA PHE A 18 6.35 27.30 27.83
C PHE A 18 5.12 27.12 28.74
N LYS A 19 5.01 28.00 29.74
CA LYS A 19 3.89 28.06 30.70
C LYS A 19 2.76 28.88 30.07
N LEU A 20 1.57 28.29 29.98
CA LEU A 20 0.31 28.90 29.54
C LEU A 20 0.03 30.21 30.31
N LEU A 21 -0.34 31.27 29.58
CA LEU A 21 -1.19 32.33 30.10
C LEU A 21 -2.49 32.36 29.31
N ARG A 22 -3.57 32.37 30.08
CA ARG A 22 -4.96 32.13 29.72
C ARG A 22 -5.59 33.43 29.25
N GLN A 23 -6.59 33.29 28.38
CA GLN A 23 -7.63 34.27 28.00
C GLN A 23 -7.33 35.11 26.76
N THR A 24 -7.89 34.68 25.61
CA THR A 24 -9.07 35.34 25.03
C THR A 24 -9.79 34.35 24.13
N LEU A 25 -11.05 34.07 24.48
CA LEU A 25 -12.00 33.25 23.73
C LEU A 25 -12.39 33.93 22.41
N PHE A 26 -12.90 33.12 21.47
CA PHE A 26 -13.51 33.48 20.18
C PHE A 26 -12.57 33.76 19.00
N ALA A 27 -11.97 32.70 18.43
CA ALA A 27 -11.68 32.60 16.98
C ALA A 27 -11.14 31.22 16.51
N ILE A 28 -11.46 30.09 17.16
CA ILE A 28 -10.89 28.77 16.77
C ILE A 28 -11.99 27.73 16.54
N ALA A 29 -12.91 28.02 15.62
CA ALA A 29 -13.89 27.03 15.16
C ALA A 29 -13.89 26.83 13.62
N LEU A 30 -13.07 27.57 12.86
CA LEU A 30 -13.12 27.53 11.40
C LEU A 30 -11.88 26.90 10.73
N THR A 31 -10.77 26.68 11.44
CA THR A 31 -9.57 26.04 10.87
C THR A 31 -9.56 24.51 11.01
N SER A 32 -10.41 23.93 11.87
CA SER A 32 -10.55 22.48 12.03
C SER A 32 -11.55 21.84 11.07
N ILE A 33 -12.37 22.64 10.38
CA ILE A 33 -13.38 22.15 9.43
C ILE A 33 -12.80 22.06 8.00
N PHE A 34 -11.78 22.85 7.66
CA PHE A 34 -11.21 22.85 6.31
C PHE A 34 -10.22 21.69 6.02
N VAL A 35 -9.63 21.07 7.05
CA VAL A 35 -8.72 19.92 6.87
C VAL A 35 -9.49 18.60 6.70
N ILE A 36 -10.81 18.59 6.95
CA ILE A 36 -11.66 17.40 6.80
C ILE A 36 -12.14 17.18 5.35
N PHE A 37 -11.92 18.13 4.43
CA PHE A 37 -12.57 18.11 3.11
C PHE A 37 -11.69 17.81 1.87
N ILE A 38 -10.41 17.46 2.02
CA ILE A 38 -9.55 17.19 0.84
C ILE A 38 -9.45 15.72 0.40
N PHE A 39 -10.00 14.77 1.15
CA PHE A 39 -10.24 13.42 0.63
C PHE A 39 -11.63 12.99 1.06
N GLY A 40 -12.50 12.70 0.10
CA GLY A 40 -13.89 12.32 0.35
C GLY A 40 -13.98 11.31 1.48
N ASN A 41 -14.94 11.52 2.38
CA ASN A 41 -15.18 10.70 3.57
C ASN A 41 -15.36 9.21 3.21
N VAL A 42 -14.26 8.48 3.04
CA VAL A 42 -14.26 7.02 3.06
C VAL A 42 -14.46 6.64 4.52
N ARG A 43 -15.73 6.53 4.93
CA ARG A 43 -16.07 5.93 6.22
C ARG A 43 -15.62 4.47 6.18
N PHE A 44 -14.55 4.19 6.92
CA PHE A 44 -14.07 2.84 7.12
C PHE A 44 -15.21 1.97 7.69
N PRO A 45 -15.44 0.77 7.13
CA PRO A 45 -16.25 -0.21 7.83
C PRO A 45 -15.56 -0.51 9.17
N ARG A 46 -16.31 -0.54 10.28
CA ARG A 46 -15.79 -0.88 11.61
C ARG A 46 -15.18 -2.28 11.70
N ASN A 47 -15.25 -3.06 10.62
CA ASN A 47 -14.99 -4.49 10.60
C ASN A 47 -14.00 -4.90 9.49
N VAL A 48 -12.98 -4.09 9.24
CA VAL A 48 -11.86 -4.48 8.35
C VAL A 48 -10.63 -4.74 9.20
N LYS A 49 -10.04 -5.94 9.08
CA LYS A 49 -8.75 -6.27 9.71
C LYS A 49 -7.65 -6.10 8.67
N ILE A 50 -6.62 -5.32 8.99
CA ILE A 50 -5.43 -5.21 8.15
C ILE A 50 -4.42 -6.22 8.68
N ILE A 51 -4.19 -7.29 7.92
CA ILE A 51 -3.19 -8.32 8.25
C ILE A 51 -1.87 -7.92 7.58
N SER A 52 -1.37 -6.72 7.86
CA SER A 52 0.01 -6.36 7.48
C SER A 52 1.01 -7.02 8.43
N ARG A 53 0.61 -7.36 9.67
CA ARG A 53 1.54 -7.58 10.79
C ARG A 53 1.68 -8.99 11.36
N GLU A 54 0.84 -9.96 11.01
CA GLU A 54 0.89 -11.28 11.66
C GLU A 54 1.95 -12.20 11.02
N THR A 55 3.12 -12.14 11.64
CA THR A 55 4.27 -13.06 11.65
C THR A 55 4.14 -14.32 10.79
N LEU A 56 4.77 -14.32 9.60
CA LEU A 56 5.14 -15.57 8.95
C LEU A 56 6.14 -16.30 9.85
N GLU A 57 5.78 -17.51 10.27
CA GLU A 57 6.60 -18.35 11.15
C GLU A 57 8.04 -18.44 10.63
N LYS A 58 8.99 -18.17 11.54
CA LYS A 58 10.44 -18.28 11.33
C LYS A 58 10.81 -19.73 11.00
N ASN A 59 10.65 -20.18 9.77
CA ASN A 59 11.34 -21.38 9.29
C ASN A 59 11.60 -21.30 7.78
N GLN A 60 12.88 -21.01 7.48
CA GLN A 60 13.62 -21.33 6.26
C GLN A 60 13.03 -20.81 4.93
N ASN A 61 13.46 -19.63 4.46
CA ASN A 61 13.56 -19.20 3.05
C ASN A 61 13.85 -17.68 2.97
N PRO A 62 14.11 -17.06 1.79
CA PRO A 62 14.44 -15.63 1.56
C PRO A 62 13.64 -14.52 2.31
N VAL A 63 12.60 -14.90 3.03
CA VAL A 63 11.74 -14.10 3.92
C VAL A 63 12.51 -13.39 5.05
N ASN A 64 13.76 -13.80 5.37
CA ASN A 64 14.59 -13.11 6.37
C ASN A 64 14.92 -11.65 6.02
N GLN A 65 14.73 -11.24 4.77
CA GLN A 65 14.93 -9.85 4.32
C GLN A 65 13.67 -8.99 4.47
N LEU A 66 12.53 -9.57 4.88
CA LEU A 66 11.32 -8.80 5.18
C LEU A 66 11.47 -8.12 6.53
N ILE A 67 11.05 -6.86 6.59
CA ILE A 67 10.79 -6.20 7.88
C ILE A 67 9.39 -6.55 8.36
N ASN A 68 9.14 -6.31 9.66
CA ASN A 68 7.80 -6.43 10.23
C ASN A 68 6.78 -5.65 9.37
N GLY A 69 5.68 -6.29 9.01
CA GLY A 69 4.72 -5.71 8.07
C GLY A 69 4.72 -6.35 6.68
N GLY A 70 5.65 -7.28 6.39
CA GLY A 70 5.78 -7.88 5.05
C GLY A 70 6.39 -6.94 4.01
N HIS A 71 7.07 -5.88 4.47
CA HIS A 71 7.73 -4.90 3.60
C HIS A 71 9.15 -5.34 3.25
N TYR A 72 9.57 -5.06 2.03
CA TYR A 72 10.90 -5.38 1.52
C TYR A 72 11.59 -4.13 0.96
N PHE A 73 12.86 -3.94 1.32
CA PHE A 73 13.72 -2.92 0.75
C PHE A 73 14.92 -3.59 0.05
N PRO A 74 15.18 -3.32 -1.23
CA PRO A 74 16.36 -3.84 -1.91
C PRO A 74 17.65 -3.20 -1.38
N ASN A 75 18.65 -4.01 -1.03
CA ASN A 75 19.88 -3.58 -0.35
C ASN A 75 20.80 -2.62 -1.15
N LYS A 76 20.59 -2.44 -2.46
CA LYS A 76 21.59 -1.80 -3.35
C LYS A 76 21.03 -0.75 -4.33
N ILE A 77 19.71 -0.61 -4.45
CA ILE A 77 19.10 0.28 -5.46
C ILE A 77 17.92 1.00 -4.81
N LYS A 78 17.93 2.33 -4.85
CA LYS A 78 16.74 3.12 -4.54
C LYS A 78 15.81 2.96 -5.74
N SER A 79 14.76 2.16 -5.60
CA SER A 79 13.72 2.05 -6.62
C SER A 79 13.01 3.40 -6.71
N ASP A 80 12.80 3.93 -7.91
CA ASP A 80 11.99 5.13 -8.11
C ASP A 80 10.51 4.87 -7.75
N ASP A 81 10.09 3.61 -7.84
CA ASP A 81 8.75 3.16 -7.48
C ASP A 81 8.74 2.38 -6.17
N ILE A 82 7.96 2.88 -5.22
CA ILE A 82 7.58 2.17 -3.98
C ILE A 82 6.18 1.61 -4.22
N VAL A 83 6.04 0.29 -4.12
CA VAL A 83 4.84 -0.44 -4.56
C VAL A 83 4.01 -0.96 -3.39
N ALA A 84 2.75 -0.56 -3.32
CA ALA A 84 1.77 -1.16 -2.40
C ALA A 84 0.95 -2.23 -3.15
N ILE A 85 0.94 -3.46 -2.62
CA ILE A 85 0.15 -4.57 -3.16
C ILE A 85 -1.04 -4.78 -2.24
N ILE A 86 -2.24 -4.47 -2.73
CA ILE A 86 -3.48 -4.50 -1.96
C ILE A 86 -4.27 -5.76 -2.31
N VAL A 87 -4.49 -6.61 -1.32
CA VAL A 87 -5.10 -7.94 -1.48
C VAL A 87 -6.34 -8.04 -0.60
N PRO A 88 -7.55 -7.94 -1.17
CA PRO A 88 -8.79 -8.11 -0.43
C PRO A 88 -9.05 -9.59 -0.17
N VAL A 89 -9.42 -9.95 1.05
CA VAL A 89 -9.66 -11.35 1.45
C VAL A 89 -10.86 -11.50 2.37
N ARG A 90 -11.51 -12.65 2.31
CA ARG A 90 -12.45 -13.16 3.33
C ARG A 90 -12.55 -14.68 3.18
N GLY A 91 -12.32 -15.43 4.25
CA GLY A 91 -12.46 -16.90 4.25
C GLY A 91 -11.54 -17.64 3.24
N ARG A 92 -10.39 -17.06 2.88
CA ARG A 92 -9.46 -17.57 1.85
C ARG A 92 -8.06 -17.90 2.39
N GLU A 93 -7.99 -18.34 3.64
CA GLU A 93 -6.73 -18.57 4.38
C GLU A 93 -5.72 -19.45 3.61
N MET A 94 -6.16 -20.55 2.99
CA MET A 94 -5.28 -21.41 2.19
C MET A 94 -4.70 -20.68 0.98
N HIS A 95 -5.50 -19.91 0.25
CA HIS A 95 -5.03 -19.14 -0.90
C HIS A 95 -4.05 -18.07 -0.44
N LEU A 96 -4.33 -17.38 0.67
CA LEU A 96 -3.46 -16.36 1.24
C LEU A 96 -2.08 -16.94 1.60
N ARG A 97 -2.03 -18.12 2.23
CA ARG A 97 -0.76 -18.78 2.55
C ARG A 97 0.05 -19.11 1.30
N ILE A 98 -0.59 -19.63 0.26
CA ILE A 98 0.06 -19.94 -1.03
C ILE A 98 0.54 -18.65 -1.70
N PHE A 99 -0.31 -17.61 -1.72
CA PHE A 99 -0.02 -16.30 -2.26
C PHE A 99 1.23 -15.70 -1.61
N LEU A 100 1.26 -15.55 -0.29
CA LEU A 100 2.39 -14.95 0.42
C LEU A 100 3.68 -15.76 0.22
N ARG A 101 3.59 -17.09 0.26
CA ARG A 101 4.73 -17.99 0.04
C ARG A 101 5.35 -17.79 -1.35
N TYR A 102 4.54 -17.54 -2.38
CA TYR A 102 5.01 -17.37 -3.75
C TYR A 102 5.43 -15.93 -4.05
N MET A 103 4.60 -14.97 -3.66
CA MET A 103 4.73 -13.58 -4.07
C MET A 103 5.95 -12.92 -3.46
N HIS A 104 6.30 -13.20 -2.19
CA HIS A 104 7.49 -12.59 -1.58
C HIS A 104 8.78 -12.90 -2.38
N PRO A 105 9.15 -14.17 -2.65
CA PRO A 105 10.31 -14.47 -3.50
C PRO A 105 10.21 -13.91 -4.92
N PHE A 106 9.02 -13.90 -5.51
CA PHE A 106 8.80 -13.37 -6.86
C PHE A 106 9.08 -11.86 -6.92
N LEU A 107 8.55 -11.07 -5.98
CA LEU A 107 8.73 -9.62 -5.92
C LEU A 107 10.16 -9.24 -5.54
N MET A 108 10.78 -9.96 -4.58
CA MET A 108 12.19 -9.74 -4.21
C MET A 108 13.13 -9.94 -5.41
N LYS A 109 12.88 -10.93 -6.26
CA LYS A 109 13.68 -11.14 -7.48
C LYS A 109 13.59 -9.98 -8.47
N GLN A 110 12.49 -9.22 -8.45
CA GLN A 110 12.34 -8.02 -9.27
C GLN A 110 13.07 -6.80 -8.70
N GLN A 111 13.65 -6.91 -7.50
CA GLN A 111 14.39 -5.84 -6.82
C GLN A 111 13.56 -4.54 -6.66
N ILE A 112 12.26 -4.69 -6.43
CA ILE A 112 11.35 -3.57 -6.14
C ILE A 112 11.20 -3.37 -4.64
N GLU A 113 11.04 -2.13 -4.21
CA GLU A 113 10.59 -1.82 -2.86
C GLU A 113 9.08 -2.01 -2.78
N TYR A 114 8.59 -2.84 -1.85
CA TYR A 114 7.16 -3.14 -1.76
C TYR A 114 6.67 -3.43 -0.36
N GLY A 115 5.37 -3.21 -0.14
CA GLY A 115 4.59 -3.71 0.99
C GLY A 115 3.35 -4.47 0.52
N ILE A 116 2.99 -5.56 1.21
CA ILE A 116 1.75 -6.32 0.96
C ILE A 116 0.73 -5.99 2.05
N TYR A 117 -0.44 -5.52 1.62
CA TYR A 117 -1.56 -5.12 2.47
C TYR A 117 -2.72 -6.10 2.28
N ILE A 118 -2.90 -6.98 3.25
CA ILE A 118 -4.03 -7.89 3.29
C ILE A 118 -5.20 -7.19 3.95
N ILE A 119 -6.27 -6.94 3.19
CA ILE A 119 -7.46 -6.23 3.63
C ILE A 119 -8.58 -7.24 3.84
N GLU A 120 -8.74 -7.68 5.08
CA GLU A 120 -9.72 -8.69 5.44
C GLU A 120 -11.08 -8.04 5.72
N GLN A 121 -12.11 -8.44 4.99
CA GLN A 121 -13.49 -8.12 5.33
C GLN A 121 -13.98 -9.11 6.39
N SER A 122 -14.45 -8.58 7.51
CA SER A 122 -15.09 -9.39 8.55
C SER A 122 -16.26 -10.21 8.04
N ASP A 123 -16.62 -11.24 8.80
CA ASP A 123 -17.90 -11.91 8.68
C ASP A 123 -19.02 -11.09 9.37
N ASP A 124 -19.48 -10.03 8.71
CA ASP A 124 -20.58 -9.16 9.18
C ASP A 124 -21.93 -9.48 8.51
N GLY A 125 -22.04 -10.65 7.89
CA GLY A 125 -23.23 -11.10 7.16
C GLY A 125 -23.47 -10.39 5.81
N LYS A 126 -22.59 -9.47 5.39
CA LYS A 126 -22.70 -8.80 4.08
C LYS A 126 -21.97 -9.57 2.99
N GLU A 127 -22.32 -9.32 1.74
CA GLU A 127 -21.58 -9.82 0.59
C GLU A 127 -20.17 -9.17 0.50
N PHE A 128 -19.29 -9.76 -0.30
CA PHE A 128 -17.88 -9.41 -0.32
C PHE A 128 -17.62 -8.24 -1.26
N ASN A 129 -17.27 -7.08 -0.72
CA ASN A 129 -17.07 -5.89 -1.53
C ASN A 129 -15.59 -5.69 -1.89
N ARG A 130 -15.15 -6.43 -2.91
CA ARG A 130 -13.77 -6.41 -3.43
C ARG A 130 -13.25 -4.99 -3.71
N ALA A 131 -14.02 -4.20 -4.45
CA ALA A 131 -13.63 -2.87 -4.89
C ALA A 131 -13.52 -1.88 -3.71
N LYS A 132 -14.41 -1.97 -2.72
CA LYS A 132 -14.32 -1.17 -1.49
C LYS A 132 -13.09 -1.52 -0.67
N LEU A 133 -12.72 -2.80 -0.59
CA LEU A 133 -11.51 -3.23 0.12
C LEU A 133 -10.23 -2.74 -0.57
N PHE A 134 -10.22 -2.67 -1.92
CA PHE A 134 -9.15 -1.98 -2.65
C PHE A 134 -9.02 -0.51 -2.24
N ASN A 135 -10.13 0.21 -2.16
CA ASN A 135 -10.11 1.61 -1.69
C ASN A 135 -9.62 1.73 -0.25
N VAL A 136 -10.06 0.84 0.64
CA VAL A 136 -9.57 0.82 2.04
C VAL A 136 -8.07 0.59 2.07
N GLY A 137 -7.55 -0.42 1.37
CA GLY A 137 -6.11 -0.67 1.32
C GLY A 137 -5.31 0.48 0.72
N TYR A 138 -5.85 1.17 -0.29
CA TYR A 138 -5.22 2.36 -0.87
C TYR A 138 -5.08 3.50 0.15
N VAL A 139 -6.13 3.76 0.93
CA VAL A 139 -6.07 4.81 1.96
C VAL A 139 -5.14 4.41 3.10
N GLU A 140 -5.17 3.15 3.55
CA GLU A 140 -4.36 2.68 4.67
C GLU A 140 -2.87 2.60 4.34
N ALA A 141 -2.49 2.05 3.18
CA ALA A 141 -1.09 1.96 2.76
C ALA A 141 -0.41 3.34 2.71
N GLN A 142 -1.14 4.38 2.28
CA GLN A 142 -0.63 5.75 2.21
C GLN A 142 -0.34 6.39 3.57
N LYS A 143 -0.89 5.85 4.68
CA LYS A 143 -0.58 6.34 6.03
C LYS A 143 0.79 5.84 6.51
N GLU A 144 1.28 4.73 5.94
CA GLU A 144 2.52 4.10 6.37
C GLU A 144 3.72 4.55 5.53
N TYR A 145 3.58 4.58 4.19
CA TYR A 145 4.65 4.97 3.29
C TYR A 145 4.13 5.81 2.11
N ASN A 146 5.03 6.57 1.48
CA ASN A 146 4.71 7.36 0.30
C ASN A 146 4.76 6.51 -0.99
N TYR A 147 3.89 5.51 -1.08
CA TYR A 147 3.75 4.65 -2.26
C TYR A 147 3.44 5.47 -3.52
N SER A 148 4.22 5.25 -4.58
CA SER A 148 3.99 5.85 -5.90
C SER A 148 3.11 4.96 -6.79
N CYS A 149 3.13 3.65 -6.54
CA CYS A 149 2.47 2.63 -7.33
C CYS A 149 1.59 1.72 -6.47
N PHE A 150 0.39 1.39 -6.97
CA PHE A 150 -0.57 0.52 -6.31
C PHE A 150 -0.95 -0.64 -7.23
N ILE A 151 -0.82 -1.86 -6.71
CA ILE A 151 -1.22 -3.08 -7.39
C ILE A 151 -2.43 -3.65 -6.65
N PHE A 152 -3.56 -3.74 -7.34
CA PHE A 152 -4.79 -4.30 -6.81
C PHE A 152 -4.90 -5.74 -7.28
N HIS A 153 -4.91 -6.68 -6.34
CA HIS A 153 -4.54 -8.06 -6.62
C HIS A 153 -5.51 -9.07 -6.00
N ASP A 154 -6.05 -9.98 -6.81
CA ASP A 154 -6.82 -11.12 -6.31
C ASP A 154 -5.92 -12.18 -5.69
N VAL A 155 -6.26 -12.66 -4.48
CA VAL A 155 -5.41 -13.58 -3.71
C VAL A 155 -5.14 -14.93 -4.40
N ASP A 156 -5.98 -15.32 -5.36
CA ASP A 156 -5.92 -16.61 -6.06
C ASP A 156 -5.28 -16.53 -7.46
N LEU A 157 -4.77 -15.36 -7.85
CA LEU A 157 -3.96 -15.21 -9.05
C LEU A 157 -2.47 -15.21 -8.69
N ILE A 158 -1.69 -15.99 -9.43
CA ILE A 158 -0.24 -16.09 -9.22
C ILE A 158 0.44 -16.07 -10.60
N PRO A 159 1.52 -15.28 -10.79
CA PRO A 159 2.28 -15.30 -12.03
C PRO A 159 2.90 -16.67 -12.30
N GLU A 160 2.61 -17.28 -13.45
CA GLU A 160 3.21 -18.56 -13.84
C GLU A 160 4.70 -18.42 -14.20
N SER A 161 5.10 -17.25 -14.72
CA SER A 161 6.50 -16.96 -15.04
C SER A 161 7.25 -16.50 -13.80
N LYS A 162 8.51 -16.95 -13.66
CA LYS A 162 9.36 -16.62 -12.50
C LYS A 162 9.72 -15.14 -12.38
N ASN A 163 9.75 -14.41 -13.51
CA ASN A 163 10.27 -13.04 -13.57
C ASN A 163 9.32 -12.07 -14.32
N LYS A 164 8.12 -12.53 -14.73
CA LYS A 164 7.15 -11.74 -15.49
C LYS A 164 5.73 -11.97 -14.96
N PRO A 165 4.82 -10.99 -15.10
CA PRO A 165 5.08 -9.61 -15.54
C PRO A 165 5.81 -8.79 -14.46
N PRO A 166 6.40 -7.64 -14.80
CA PRO A 166 6.97 -6.74 -13.80
C PRO A 166 5.86 -6.11 -12.95
N TYR A 167 6.00 -6.14 -11.63
CA TYR A 167 5.04 -5.60 -10.67
C TYR A 167 5.37 -4.15 -10.38
N LYS A 168 5.12 -3.31 -11.39
CA LYS A 168 5.33 -1.87 -11.35
C LYS A 168 4.25 -1.16 -12.14
N CYS A 169 4.15 0.14 -11.94
CA CYS A 169 3.23 0.98 -12.67
C CYS A 169 3.88 1.51 -13.97
N GLY A 170 3.05 2.10 -14.82
CA GLY A 170 3.48 2.71 -16.07
C GLY A 170 2.73 4.00 -16.37
N PRO A 171 3.01 4.63 -17.52
CA PRO A 171 2.33 5.87 -17.93
C PRO A 171 0.82 5.69 -18.10
N GLN A 172 0.37 4.47 -18.40
CA GLN A 172 -1.05 4.08 -18.45
C GLN A 172 -1.35 3.00 -17.39
N PRO A 173 -2.62 2.85 -16.97
CA PRO A 173 -3.05 1.71 -16.16
C PRO A 173 -2.66 0.37 -16.81
N ILE A 174 -2.13 -0.56 -16.03
CA ILE A 174 -1.63 -1.84 -16.53
C ILE A 174 -2.53 -2.98 -16.05
N HIS A 175 -3.00 -3.82 -16.98
CA HIS A 175 -3.68 -5.08 -16.66
C HIS A 175 -2.63 -6.21 -16.61
N LEU A 176 -2.23 -6.61 -15.40
CA LEU A 176 -1.21 -7.64 -15.19
C LEU A 176 -1.77 -9.06 -15.37
N ALA A 177 -3.09 -9.24 -15.23
CA ALA A 177 -3.79 -10.52 -15.39
C ALA A 177 -4.40 -10.74 -16.79
N ALA A 178 -3.71 -10.31 -17.85
CA ALA A 178 -4.23 -10.39 -19.22
C ALA A 178 -4.31 -11.82 -19.79
N ALA A 179 -3.52 -12.76 -19.26
CA ALA A 179 -3.45 -14.14 -19.73
C ALA A 179 -3.54 -15.12 -18.55
N VAL A 180 -4.76 -15.46 -18.15
CA VAL A 180 -5.04 -16.38 -17.04
C VAL A 180 -5.37 -17.77 -17.59
N LYS A 181 -4.79 -18.82 -16.96
CA LYS A 181 -4.98 -20.22 -17.38
C LYS A 181 -6.45 -20.64 -17.45
N THR A 182 -7.29 -20.22 -16.50
CA THR A 182 -8.73 -20.54 -16.47
C THR A 182 -9.51 -19.92 -17.63
N LEU A 183 -8.95 -18.90 -18.29
CA LEU A 183 -9.47 -18.27 -19.50
C LEU A 183 -8.72 -18.72 -20.76
N ASN A 184 -7.99 -19.85 -20.70
CA ASN A 184 -7.15 -20.36 -21.77
C ASN A 184 -6.16 -19.32 -22.31
N TYR A 185 -5.60 -18.49 -21.41
CA TYR A 185 -4.66 -17.43 -21.73
C TYR A 185 -5.18 -16.38 -22.73
N LYS A 186 -6.50 -16.18 -22.77
CA LYS A 186 -7.18 -15.16 -23.58
C LYS A 186 -8.00 -14.24 -22.69
N LEU A 187 -8.13 -12.98 -23.12
CA LEU A 187 -9.12 -12.08 -22.52
C LEU A 187 -10.53 -12.58 -22.85
N PHE A 188 -11.44 -12.45 -21.90
CA PHE A 188 -12.84 -12.77 -22.11
C PHE A 188 -13.53 -11.70 -22.98
N TYR A 189 -13.09 -10.44 -22.86
CA TYR A 189 -13.42 -9.31 -23.75
C TYR A 189 -12.30 -8.25 -23.71
N GLU A 190 -12.22 -7.39 -24.73
CA GLU A 190 -11.11 -6.45 -24.92
C GLU A 190 -10.92 -5.46 -23.75
N THR A 191 -12.01 -5.00 -23.14
CA THR A 191 -12.00 -4.03 -22.04
C THR A 191 -11.87 -4.66 -20.66
N GLN A 192 -11.52 -5.95 -20.57
CA GLN A 192 -11.35 -6.63 -19.30
C GLN A 192 -10.21 -6.01 -18.49
N PHE A 193 -10.52 -5.58 -17.26
CA PHE A 193 -9.58 -4.93 -16.34
C PHE A 193 -9.77 -5.45 -14.91
N GLY A 194 -9.70 -6.77 -14.75
CA GLY A 194 -9.93 -7.49 -13.50
C GLY A 194 -8.69 -8.27 -13.05
N GLY A 195 -8.83 -9.13 -12.03
CA GLY A 195 -7.73 -9.97 -11.57
C GLY A 195 -6.62 -9.20 -10.87
N VAL A 196 -5.64 -8.73 -11.63
CA VAL A 196 -4.49 -7.98 -11.13
C VAL A 196 -4.24 -6.77 -12.01
N VAL A 197 -4.26 -5.57 -11.42
CA VAL A 197 -4.06 -4.31 -12.13
C VAL A 197 -3.10 -3.39 -11.37
N ALA A 198 -2.31 -2.61 -12.09
CA ALA A 198 -1.37 -1.64 -11.52
C ALA A 198 -1.73 -0.22 -11.96
N LEU A 199 -1.77 0.68 -10.98
CA LEU A 199 -2.15 2.08 -11.14
C LEU A 199 -1.21 2.97 -10.30
N THR A 200 -0.71 4.05 -10.88
CA THR A 200 0.02 5.06 -10.11
C THR A 200 -0.91 5.76 -9.12
N LYS A 201 -0.34 6.35 -8.06
CA LYS A 201 -1.10 7.20 -7.12
C LYS A 201 -1.99 8.22 -7.84
N GLN A 202 -1.43 8.88 -8.85
CA GLN A 202 -2.11 9.90 -9.65
C GLN A 202 -3.26 9.31 -10.49
N GLN A 203 -3.06 8.12 -11.08
CA GLN A 203 -4.10 7.43 -11.84
C GLN A 203 -5.28 7.03 -10.94
N VAL A 204 -5.02 6.49 -9.74
CA VAL A 204 -6.08 6.16 -8.76
C VAL A 204 -6.87 7.41 -8.37
N GLN A 205 -6.17 8.51 -8.07
CA GLN A 205 -6.82 9.77 -7.69
C GLN A 205 -7.65 10.37 -8.82
N LYS A 206 -7.15 10.31 -10.06
CA LYS A 206 -7.82 10.84 -11.25
C LYS A 206 -9.20 10.20 -11.48
N VAL A 207 -9.35 8.92 -11.15
CA VAL A 207 -10.62 8.18 -11.31
C VAL A 207 -11.45 8.09 -10.03
N ASN A 208 -11.03 8.77 -8.94
CA ASN A 208 -11.66 8.70 -7.64
C ASN A 208 -11.74 7.26 -7.06
N GLY A 209 -10.70 6.45 -7.30
CA GLY A 209 -10.65 5.06 -6.86
C GLY A 209 -11.67 4.15 -7.55
N PHE A 210 -12.05 3.06 -6.87
CA PHE A 210 -13.02 2.08 -7.36
C PHE A 210 -14.44 2.39 -6.83
N SER A 211 -15.47 1.85 -7.49
CA SER A 211 -16.85 1.95 -6.98
C SER A 211 -17.02 1.17 -5.68
N ASN A 212 -17.69 1.78 -4.69
CA ASN A 212 -18.03 1.12 -3.43
C ASN A 212 -19.41 0.42 -3.45
N ALA A 213 -20.11 0.45 -4.58
CA ALA A 213 -21.51 0.03 -4.67
C ALA A 213 -21.73 -1.43 -5.09
N TYR A 214 -20.67 -2.14 -5.49
CA TYR A 214 -20.74 -3.54 -5.91
C TYR A 214 -20.44 -4.46 -4.73
N TRP A 215 -21.44 -5.24 -4.32
CA TRP A 215 -21.42 -6.14 -3.17
C TRP A 215 -21.35 -7.60 -3.62
#